data_AF-A0A966FSJ2-F1
#
_entry.id   AF-A0A966FSJ2-F1
#
_cell.length_a   1.000
_cell.length_b   1.000
_cell.length_c   1.000
_cell.angle_alpha   90.00
_cell.angle_beta   90.00
_cell.angle_gamma   90.00
#
_symmetry.space_group_name_H-M   'P 1'
#
loop_
_entity.id
_entity.type
_entity.pdbx_description
1 polymer ?
#
loop_
_entity_poly.entity_id
_entity_poly.type
_entity_poly.pdbx_seq_one_letter_code
_entity_poly.pdbx_strand_id
1 'polypeptide(L)'
;MPRVGPNRGGAFEKWSVRLLLPALIAGLLFAMLAGFRDRPLVDWRAWFDGPERGDWRALTLNGEDVFDRRFLVTIADGEIVAGRDGCNFWAFAGVDERTGERMYTSTLAGCVDTPAMAVYRVLTHGDPQMAMPRDDRLVLTSGSCRGEFRRWTRDDDDAERASEEAEMARQREIEERRARMQPAPATVPPRTPLSQPVRPPPPQVPPPPPPPLERVSPSC
;
A
#
# COMPACT_ATOMS: atom_id res chain seq x y z
N MET A 1 -34.66 -19.59 64.57
CA MET A 1 -34.49 -20.48 63.41
C MET A 1 -34.59 -19.66 62.12
N PRO A 2 -33.51 -19.41 61.37
CA PRO A 2 -33.61 -18.88 60.02
C PRO A 2 -33.74 -20.04 59.00
N ARG A 3 -34.67 -19.92 58.06
CA ARG A 3 -34.86 -20.87 56.95
C ARG A 3 -33.78 -20.66 55.89
N VAL A 4 -33.06 -21.72 55.55
CA VAL A 4 -32.14 -21.79 54.40
C VAL A 4 -32.98 -21.85 53.11
N GLY A 5 -32.78 -20.92 52.19
CA GLY A 5 -33.34 -20.97 50.83
C GLY A 5 -32.55 -21.93 49.94
N PRO A 6 -33.18 -22.59 48.95
CA PRO A 6 -32.52 -23.60 48.12
C PRO A 6 -31.58 -22.97 47.09
N ASN A 7 -30.37 -23.53 46.97
CA ASN A 7 -29.36 -23.20 45.97
C ASN A 7 -29.90 -23.34 44.54
N ARG A 8 -30.13 -22.22 43.84
CA ARG A 8 -30.45 -22.15 42.41
C ARG A 8 -29.18 -22.03 41.56
N GLY A 9 -28.32 -23.05 41.60
CA GLY A 9 -27.01 -23.02 40.93
C GLY A 9 -26.79 -23.97 39.75
N GLY A 10 -27.72 -24.90 39.42
CA GLY A 10 -27.36 -26.05 38.56
C GLY A 10 -28.00 -26.15 37.17
N ALA A 11 -29.00 -25.33 36.84
CA ALA A 11 -29.79 -25.51 35.62
C ALA A 11 -29.37 -24.60 34.45
N PHE A 12 -28.90 -23.38 34.75
CA PHE A 12 -28.48 -22.40 33.74
C PHE A 12 -27.13 -22.77 33.08
N GLU A 13 -26.22 -23.39 33.82
CA GLU A 13 -24.91 -23.84 33.32
C GLU A 13 -25.03 -24.91 32.23
N LYS A 14 -25.94 -25.89 32.40
CA LYS A 14 -26.03 -27.05 31.50
C LYS A 14 -26.67 -26.72 30.15
N TRP A 15 -27.60 -25.76 30.12
CA TRP A 15 -28.27 -25.34 28.88
C TRP A 15 -27.37 -24.42 28.03
N SER A 16 -26.62 -23.53 28.68
CA SER A 16 -25.71 -22.61 28.01
C SER A 16 -24.58 -23.37 27.31
N VAL A 17 -23.96 -24.34 27.97
CA VAL A 17 -22.86 -25.15 27.37
C VAL A 17 -23.35 -26.03 26.21
N ARG A 18 -24.57 -26.60 26.32
CA ARG A 18 -25.13 -27.48 25.28
C ARG A 18 -25.53 -26.77 23.99
N LEU A 19 -25.75 -25.46 24.02
CA LEU A 19 -26.12 -24.67 22.85
C LEU A 19 -24.96 -23.82 22.33
N LEU A 20 -24.14 -23.25 23.23
CA LEU A 20 -22.99 -22.43 22.83
C LEU A 20 -21.91 -23.25 22.13
N LEU A 21 -21.61 -24.45 22.63
CA LEU A 21 -20.55 -25.28 22.05
C LEU A 21 -20.86 -25.72 20.60
N PRO A 22 -22.04 -26.27 20.27
CA PRO A 22 -22.36 -26.60 18.87
C PRO A 22 -22.51 -25.36 17.99
N ALA A 23 -22.98 -24.23 18.51
CA ALA A 23 -23.02 -22.97 17.75
C ALA A 23 -21.62 -22.45 17.41
N LEU A 24 -20.67 -22.54 18.36
CA LEU A 24 -19.26 -22.21 18.14
C LEU A 24 -18.62 -23.14 17.11
N ILE A 25 -18.85 -24.45 17.22
CA ILE A 25 -18.33 -25.44 16.27
C ILE A 25 -18.91 -25.20 14.86
N ALA A 26 -20.21 -24.92 14.76
CA ALA A 26 -20.86 -24.61 13.49
C ALA A 26 -20.33 -23.30 12.87
N GLY A 27 -20.13 -22.26 13.69
CA GLY A 27 -19.51 -21.01 13.26
C GLY A 27 -18.08 -21.21 12.75
N LEU A 28 -17.29 -22.03 13.44
CA LEU A 28 -15.91 -22.35 13.06
C LEU A 28 -15.85 -23.16 11.75
N LEU A 29 -16.74 -24.14 11.58
CA LEU A 29 -16.85 -24.93 10.35
C LEU A 29 -17.32 -24.09 9.17
N PHE A 30 -18.28 -23.19 9.37
CA PHE A 30 -18.70 -22.25 8.34
C PHE A 30 -17.55 -21.32 7.92
N ALA A 31 -16.78 -20.82 8.89
CA ALA A 31 -15.58 -20.03 8.66
C ALA A 31 -14.40 -20.80 8.03
N MET A 32 -14.42 -22.13 8.03
CA MET A 32 -13.43 -22.94 7.28
C MET A 32 -13.92 -23.29 5.87
N LEU A 33 -15.22 -23.52 5.68
CA LEU A 33 -15.79 -23.99 4.41
C LEU A 33 -16.00 -22.88 3.38
N ALA A 34 -16.23 -21.63 3.78
CA ALA A 34 -16.45 -20.52 2.85
C ALA A 34 -15.19 -19.95 2.16
N GLY A 35 -14.08 -20.71 2.14
CA GLY A 35 -12.97 -20.44 1.20
C GLY A 35 -12.15 -19.19 1.50
N PHE A 36 -11.69 -19.04 2.74
CA PHE A 36 -11.05 -17.82 3.28
C PHE A 36 -9.53 -17.80 3.13
N ARG A 37 -9.02 -18.00 1.92
CA ARG A 37 -7.57 -18.20 1.74
C ARG A 37 -6.73 -16.92 1.83
N ASP A 38 -7.30 -15.73 1.55
CA ASP A 38 -6.46 -14.54 1.34
C ASP A 38 -6.79 -13.28 2.16
N ARG A 39 -7.96 -13.13 2.83
CA ARG A 39 -8.22 -11.98 3.74
C ARG A 39 -9.23 -12.33 4.84
N PRO A 40 -8.82 -12.44 6.13
CA PRO A 40 -9.77 -12.63 7.21
C PRO A 40 -10.60 -11.35 7.45
N LEU A 41 -11.93 -11.48 7.49
CA LEU A 41 -12.87 -10.39 7.83
C LEU A 41 -12.66 -9.83 9.25
N VAL A 42 -12.02 -10.62 10.11
CA VAL A 42 -11.62 -10.25 11.46
C VAL A 42 -10.15 -10.57 11.58
N ASP A 43 -9.31 -9.56 11.37
CA ASP A 43 -7.90 -9.66 11.71
C ASP A 43 -7.76 -9.62 13.22
N TRP A 44 -7.81 -10.77 13.87
CA TRP A 44 -7.69 -10.85 15.33
C TRP A 44 -6.31 -10.42 15.82
N ARG A 45 -5.28 -10.43 14.97
CA ARG A 45 -3.93 -9.93 15.31
C ARG A 45 -3.95 -8.43 15.56
N ALA A 46 -4.87 -7.72 14.91
CA ALA A 46 -5.15 -6.31 15.17
C ALA A 46 -5.35 -5.96 16.66
N TRP A 47 -5.82 -6.92 17.46
CA TRP A 47 -6.04 -6.71 18.90
C TRP A 47 -4.75 -6.70 19.71
N PHE A 48 -3.66 -7.20 19.16
CA PHE A 48 -2.34 -7.28 19.80
C PHE A 48 -1.32 -6.32 19.20
N ASP A 49 -1.64 -5.69 18.09
CA ASP A 49 -0.82 -4.67 17.47
C ASP A 49 -0.75 -3.40 18.33
N GLY A 50 0.39 -2.71 18.28
CA GLY A 50 0.58 -1.43 18.95
C GLY A 50 -0.20 -0.29 18.27
N PRO A 51 -0.21 0.90 18.89
CA PRO A 51 -0.93 2.07 18.39
C PRO A 51 -0.46 2.53 16.99
N GLU A 52 0.73 2.10 16.57
CA GLU A 52 1.32 2.36 15.26
C GLU A 52 0.59 1.69 14.11
N ARG A 53 -0.29 0.71 14.37
CA ARG A 53 -1.04 0.02 13.32
C ARG A 53 -1.88 0.98 12.48
N GLY A 54 -1.92 0.72 11.19
CA GLY A 54 -2.78 1.40 10.22
C GLY A 54 -1.99 2.09 9.11
N ASP A 55 -2.71 2.93 8.36
CA ASP A 55 -2.16 3.69 7.26
C ASP A 55 -1.73 5.09 7.70
N TRP A 56 -0.61 5.56 7.15
CA TRP A 56 0.05 6.79 7.56
C TRP A 56 0.56 7.55 6.35
N ARG A 57 0.13 8.80 6.22
CA ARG A 57 0.50 9.71 5.14
C ARG A 57 1.67 10.58 5.58
N ALA A 58 2.73 10.65 4.78
CA ALA A 58 3.86 11.52 5.11
C ALA A 58 3.42 12.99 5.09
N LEU A 59 3.74 13.72 6.15
CA LEU A 59 3.71 15.18 6.16
C LEU A 59 5.04 15.72 5.69
N THR A 60 6.12 15.24 6.33
CA THR A 60 7.48 15.70 6.01
C THR A 60 8.46 14.54 5.92
N LEU A 61 9.46 14.71 5.05
CA LEU A 61 10.61 13.82 4.92
C LEU A 61 11.87 14.69 4.99
N ASN A 62 12.71 14.48 6.01
CA ASN A 62 13.84 15.34 6.37
C ASN A 62 13.50 16.84 6.42
N GLY A 63 12.27 17.17 6.83
CA GLY A 63 11.79 18.55 6.91
C GLY A 63 11.26 19.14 5.59
N GLU A 64 11.33 18.43 4.46
CA GLU A 64 10.63 18.79 3.23
C GLU A 64 9.14 18.45 3.36
N ASP A 65 8.24 19.38 3.06
CA ASP A 65 6.79 19.11 2.98
C ASP A 65 6.49 18.26 1.74
N VAL A 66 5.88 17.10 1.96
CA VAL A 66 5.60 16.10 0.93
C VAL A 66 4.14 15.62 0.97
N PHE A 67 3.26 16.31 1.68
CA PHE A 67 1.88 15.85 1.88
C PHE A 67 1.13 15.61 0.55
N ASP A 68 1.30 16.54 -0.38
CA ASP A 68 0.68 16.48 -1.73
C ASP A 68 1.31 15.44 -2.64
N ARG A 69 2.51 14.93 -2.29
CA ARG A 69 3.21 13.90 -3.07
C ARG A 69 2.73 12.48 -2.76
N ARG A 70 1.77 12.31 -1.85
CA ARG A 70 1.08 11.04 -1.61
C ARG A 70 1.98 9.89 -1.15
N PHE A 71 3.03 10.19 -0.40
CA PHE A 71 3.81 9.16 0.29
C PHE A 71 2.97 8.56 1.44
N LEU A 72 2.89 7.23 1.50
CA LEU A 72 2.05 6.52 2.46
C LEU A 72 2.75 5.27 2.95
N VAL A 73 2.66 4.95 4.24
CA VAL A 73 3.11 3.66 4.79
C VAL A 73 1.96 2.96 5.49
N THR A 74 1.92 1.64 5.39
CA THR A 74 0.99 0.77 6.12
C THR A 74 1.78 -0.04 7.13
N ILE A 75 1.34 0.02 8.39
CA ILE A 75 1.94 -0.71 9.50
C ILE A 75 0.98 -1.77 10.01
N ALA A 76 1.48 -3.00 10.14
CA ALA A 76 0.79 -4.13 10.74
C ALA A 76 1.81 -5.04 11.42
N ASP A 77 1.42 -5.75 12.47
CA ASP A 77 2.31 -6.65 13.22
C ASP A 77 3.60 -5.96 13.74
N GLY A 78 3.53 -4.65 14.03
CA GLY A 78 4.68 -3.85 14.47
C GLY A 78 5.72 -3.56 13.39
N GLU A 79 5.42 -3.83 12.12
CA GLU A 79 6.33 -3.63 10.99
C GLU A 79 5.68 -2.81 9.87
N ILE A 80 6.50 -2.20 9.01
CA ILE A 80 6.03 -1.63 7.75
C ILE A 80 5.81 -2.78 6.76
N VAL A 81 4.58 -2.93 6.28
CA VAL A 81 4.16 -4.04 5.42
C VAL A 81 3.84 -3.61 3.98
N ALA A 82 3.47 -2.36 3.78
CA ALA A 82 3.15 -1.80 2.47
C ALA A 82 3.31 -0.29 2.46
N GLY A 83 3.16 0.30 1.28
CA GLY A 83 3.12 1.75 1.15
C GLY A 83 3.02 2.25 -0.29
N ARG A 84 3.26 3.55 -0.42
CA ARG A 84 3.31 4.29 -1.68
C ARG A 84 4.47 5.26 -1.64
N ASP A 85 5.35 5.22 -2.63
CA ASP A 85 6.51 6.10 -2.76
C ASP A 85 6.19 7.42 -3.49
N GLY A 86 4.93 7.82 -3.47
CA GLY A 86 4.36 8.95 -4.22
C GLY A 86 4.01 8.64 -5.68
N CYS A 87 4.50 7.54 -6.22
CA CYS A 87 4.21 7.14 -7.60
C CYS A 87 3.72 5.70 -7.69
N ASN A 88 4.47 4.78 -7.10
CA ASN A 88 4.19 3.36 -7.06
C ASN A 88 3.60 2.93 -5.73
N PHE A 89 2.63 2.02 -5.81
CA PHE A 89 2.24 1.20 -4.67
C PHE A 89 3.21 0.03 -4.54
N TRP A 90 3.45 -0.39 -3.32
CA TRP A 90 4.22 -1.58 -3.02
C TRP A 90 3.73 -2.27 -1.75
N ALA A 91 3.95 -3.58 -1.68
CA ALA A 91 3.63 -4.39 -0.50
C ALA A 91 4.59 -5.58 -0.38
N PHE A 92 5.03 -5.90 0.83
CA PHE A 92 5.80 -7.09 1.11
C PHE A 92 4.94 -8.34 0.86
N ALA A 93 5.49 -9.26 0.06
CA ALA A 93 4.80 -10.48 -0.37
C ALA A 93 5.32 -11.73 0.36
N GLY A 94 6.43 -11.61 1.10
CA GLY A 94 7.01 -12.70 1.87
C GLY A 94 8.52 -12.56 2.00
N VAL A 95 9.18 -13.69 2.26
CA VAL A 95 10.63 -13.80 2.37
C VAL A 95 11.11 -14.80 1.33
N ASP A 96 12.17 -14.49 0.59
CA ASP A 96 12.83 -15.43 -0.32
C ASP A 96 13.48 -16.54 0.53
N GLU A 97 13.04 -17.78 0.35
CA GLU A 97 13.54 -18.93 1.13
C GLU A 97 15.03 -19.20 0.93
N ARG A 98 15.62 -18.77 -0.19
CA ARG A 98 17.02 -18.99 -0.52
C ARG A 98 17.93 -17.93 0.08
N THR A 99 17.51 -16.67 0.11
CA THR A 99 18.34 -15.54 0.56
C THR A 99 17.96 -15.06 1.96
N GLY A 100 16.74 -15.33 2.42
CA GLY A 100 16.18 -14.75 3.64
C GLY A 100 15.78 -13.28 3.48
N GLU A 101 15.83 -12.72 2.27
CA GLU A 101 15.49 -11.32 2.01
C GLU A 101 13.98 -11.13 1.85
N ARG A 102 13.46 -9.99 2.32
CA ARG A 102 12.05 -9.64 2.15
C ARG A 102 11.77 -9.35 0.68
N MET A 103 10.78 -10.04 0.11
CA MET A 103 10.28 -9.79 -1.23
C MET A 103 9.10 -8.82 -1.17
N TYR A 104 9.02 -7.91 -2.13
CA TYR A 104 7.87 -7.03 -2.29
C TYR A 104 7.43 -6.95 -3.75
N THR A 105 6.16 -6.61 -3.94
CA THR A 105 5.56 -6.33 -5.24
C THR A 105 5.41 -4.81 -5.42
N SER A 106 5.46 -4.32 -6.65
CA SER A 106 5.28 -2.90 -6.97
C SER A 106 4.57 -2.70 -8.30
N THR A 107 3.90 -1.55 -8.47
CA THR A 107 3.22 -1.16 -9.72
C THR A 107 4.16 -0.80 -10.87
N LEU A 108 5.46 -0.56 -10.60
CA LEU A 108 6.53 -0.32 -11.60
C LEU A 108 6.26 0.78 -12.65
N ALA A 109 5.50 1.82 -12.28
CA ALA A 109 5.41 3.05 -13.04
C ALA A 109 6.78 3.76 -13.09
N GLY A 110 7.07 4.41 -14.22
CA GLY A 110 8.27 5.23 -14.39
C GLY A 110 8.09 6.60 -13.75
N CYS A 111 8.89 6.91 -12.73
CA CYS A 111 8.74 8.09 -11.88
C CYS A 111 10.04 8.91 -11.87
N VAL A 112 9.93 10.21 -11.63
CA VAL A 112 11.10 11.07 -11.42
C VAL A 112 11.64 10.80 -10.02
N ASP A 113 12.92 10.44 -9.93
CA ASP A 113 13.59 10.31 -8.63
C ASP A 113 13.72 11.68 -7.96
N THR A 114 13.24 11.77 -6.72
CA THR A 114 13.31 12.99 -5.90
C THR A 114 14.07 12.71 -4.61
N PRO A 115 14.69 13.73 -3.97
CA PRO A 115 15.33 13.55 -2.66
C PRO A 115 14.38 12.94 -1.62
N ALA A 116 13.12 13.38 -1.58
CA ALA A 116 12.07 12.80 -0.76
C ALA A 116 11.89 11.28 -0.97
N MET A 117 11.90 10.79 -2.22
CA MET A 117 11.81 9.36 -2.50
C MET A 117 13.00 8.57 -1.95
N ALA A 118 14.20 9.14 -1.98
CA ALA A 118 15.38 8.51 -1.40
C ALA A 118 15.25 8.37 0.13
N VAL A 119 14.82 9.44 0.81
CA VAL A 119 14.56 9.43 2.26
C VAL A 119 13.48 8.40 2.61
N TYR A 120 12.36 8.44 1.87
CA TYR A 120 11.25 7.51 2.06
C TYR A 120 11.74 6.05 1.95
N ARG A 121 12.54 5.72 0.94
CA ARG A 121 13.06 4.37 0.72
C ARG A 121 13.91 3.87 1.90
N VAL A 122 14.75 4.73 2.47
CA VAL A 122 15.53 4.40 3.67
C VAL A 122 14.63 4.12 4.86
N LEU A 123 13.61 4.97 5.06
CA LEU A 123 12.66 4.81 6.15
C LEU A 123 11.77 3.56 6.02
N THR A 124 11.48 3.07 4.80
CA THR A 124 10.54 1.96 4.61
C THR A 124 11.19 0.60 4.36
N HIS A 125 12.38 0.57 3.77
CA HIS A 125 13.09 -0.67 3.46
C HIS A 125 14.35 -0.88 4.30
N GLY A 126 14.74 0.10 5.11
CA GLY A 126 15.75 -0.07 6.14
C GLY A 126 15.19 -0.69 7.42
N ASP A 127 15.81 -0.35 8.54
CA ASP A 127 15.35 -0.71 9.89
C ASP A 127 14.96 0.58 10.63
N PRO A 128 13.72 1.08 10.44
CA PRO A 128 13.27 2.31 11.07
C PRO A 128 12.85 2.08 12.52
N GLN A 129 13.30 2.96 13.40
CA GLN A 129 12.67 3.13 14.70
C GLN A 129 11.36 3.89 14.53
N MET A 130 10.31 3.39 15.18
CA MET A 130 8.98 3.98 15.16
C MET A 130 8.70 4.65 16.50
N ALA A 131 8.27 5.90 16.47
CA ALA A 131 7.83 6.63 17.63
C ALA A 131 6.47 7.27 17.38
N MET A 132 5.60 7.20 18.39
CA MET A 132 4.29 7.84 18.37
C MET A 132 4.23 8.96 19.40
N PRO A 133 4.71 10.17 19.05
CA PRO A 133 4.61 11.32 19.96
C PRO A 133 3.16 11.73 20.26
N ARG A 134 2.21 11.40 19.38
CA ARG A 134 0.76 11.61 19.54
C ARG A 134 -0.01 10.51 18.80
N ASP A 135 -1.28 10.33 19.13
CA ASP A 135 -2.14 9.28 18.56
C ASP A 135 -2.31 9.38 17.03
N ASP A 136 -2.20 10.59 16.48
CA ASP A 136 -2.36 10.93 15.07
C ASP A 136 -1.01 11.21 14.36
N ARG A 137 0.11 11.08 15.08
CA ARG A 137 1.45 11.42 14.58
C ARG A 137 2.40 10.23 14.76
N LEU A 138 2.87 9.71 13.64
CA LEU A 138 3.93 8.72 13.58
C LEU A 138 5.23 9.42 13.15
N VAL A 139 6.34 9.05 13.79
CA VAL A 139 7.68 9.46 13.41
C VAL A 139 8.51 8.22 13.12
N LEU A 140 9.07 8.16 11.92
CA LEU A 140 10.02 7.13 11.52
C LEU A 140 11.42 7.73 11.50
N THR A 141 12.39 7.03 12.08
CA THR A 141 13.80 7.42 12.04
C THR A 141 14.69 6.23 11.69
N SER A 142 15.58 6.39 10.71
CA SER A 142 16.60 5.40 10.38
C SER A 142 17.89 6.11 9.98
N GLY A 143 18.98 5.89 10.72
CA GLY A 143 20.20 6.67 10.55
C GLY A 143 19.97 8.17 10.74
N SER A 144 20.42 8.99 9.79
CA SER A 144 20.17 10.44 9.73
C SER A 144 18.80 10.81 9.14
N CYS A 145 18.05 9.84 8.62
CA CYS A 145 16.76 10.08 7.97
C CYS A 145 15.62 10.14 8.99
N ARG A 146 14.71 11.09 8.79
CA ARG A 146 13.52 11.27 9.62
C ARG A 146 12.30 11.57 8.74
N GLY A 147 11.18 10.92 9.04
CA GLY A 147 9.89 11.23 8.43
C GLY A 147 8.82 11.43 9.49
N GLU A 148 7.94 12.41 9.28
CA GLU A 148 6.77 12.64 10.12
C GLU A 148 5.52 12.35 9.31
N PHE A 149 4.61 11.58 9.89
CA PHE A 149 3.43 11.05 9.23
C PHE A 149 2.18 11.38 10.04
N ARG A 150 1.06 11.61 9.34
CA ARG A 150 -0.28 11.73 9.92
C ARG A 150 -1.03 10.44 9.69
N ARG A 151 -1.83 10.03 10.67
CA ARG A 151 -2.77 8.92 10.47
C ARG A 151 -3.66 9.19 9.27
N TRP A 152 -3.72 8.23 8.35
CA TRP A 152 -4.61 8.25 7.20
C TRP A 152 -5.94 7.63 7.60
N THR A 153 -7.03 8.32 7.27
CA THR A 153 -8.38 7.95 7.70
C THR A 153 -9.28 7.71 6.50
N ARG A 154 -10.44 7.11 6.76
CA ARG A 154 -11.46 6.89 5.74
C ARG A 154 -11.96 8.20 5.11
N ASP A 155 -12.03 9.27 5.89
CA ASP A 155 -12.42 10.58 5.37
C ASP A 155 -11.38 11.09 4.36
N ASP A 156 -10.10 10.75 4.56
CA ASP A 156 -9.03 11.07 3.63
C ASP A 156 -9.15 10.23 2.34
N ASP A 157 -9.50 8.95 2.43
CA ASP A 157 -9.79 8.09 1.25
C ASP A 157 -10.93 8.67 0.40
N ASP A 158 -12.01 9.08 1.06
CA ASP A 158 -13.19 9.63 0.38
C ASP A 158 -12.88 10.99 -0.27
N ALA A 159 -12.07 11.83 0.39
CA ALA A 159 -11.58 13.08 -0.18
C ALA A 159 -10.66 12.86 -1.39
N GLU A 160 -9.73 11.90 -1.32
CA GLU A 160 -8.82 11.58 -2.42
C GLU A 160 -9.61 11.04 -3.62
N ARG A 161 -10.54 10.10 -3.40
CA ARG A 161 -11.41 9.57 -4.45
C ARG A 161 -12.24 10.66 -5.13
N ALA A 162 -12.85 11.56 -4.36
CA ALA A 162 -13.59 12.68 -4.90
C ALA A 162 -12.71 13.62 -5.75
N SER A 163 -11.47 13.84 -5.34
CA SER A 163 -10.50 14.66 -6.09
C SER A 163 -10.12 14.03 -7.43
N GLU A 164 -9.93 12.71 -7.45
CA GLU A 164 -9.58 11.94 -8.65
C GLU A 164 -10.74 11.87 -9.63
N GLU A 165 -11.97 11.64 -9.13
CA GLU A 165 -13.18 11.68 -9.94
C GLU A 165 -13.38 13.06 -10.59
N ALA A 166 -13.16 14.14 -9.84
CA ALA A 166 -13.21 15.49 -10.36
C ALA A 166 -12.13 15.78 -11.41
N GLU A 167 -10.92 15.24 -11.24
CA GLU A 167 -9.85 15.36 -12.23
C GLU A 167 -10.16 14.58 -13.52
N MET A 168 -10.62 13.34 -13.40
CA MET A 168 -11.07 12.55 -14.56
C MET A 168 -12.22 13.24 -15.29
N ALA A 169 -13.18 13.82 -14.58
CA ALA A 169 -14.27 14.58 -15.19
C ALA A 169 -13.76 15.80 -15.97
N ARG A 170 -12.80 16.55 -15.41
CA ARG A 170 -12.15 17.68 -16.11
C ARG A 170 -11.40 17.24 -17.35
N GLN A 171 -10.67 16.12 -17.28
CA GLN A 171 -9.96 15.57 -18.45
C GLN A 171 -10.94 15.16 -19.55
N ARG A 172 -12.05 14.49 -19.21
CA ARG A 172 -13.10 14.14 -20.18
C ARG A 172 -13.69 15.37 -20.85
N GLU A 173 -13.97 16.45 -20.11
CA GLU A 173 -14.49 17.69 -20.70
C GLU A 173 -13.49 18.31 -21.70
N ILE A 174 -12.20 18.31 -21.34
CA ILE A 174 -11.12 18.79 -22.23
C ILE A 174 -11.04 17.94 -23.50
N GLU A 175 -11.09 16.61 -23.37
CA GLU A 175 -11.07 15.68 -24.50
C GLU A 175 -12.29 15.85 -25.41
N GLU A 176 -13.49 15.96 -24.85
CA GLU A 176 -14.71 16.23 -25.62
C GLU A 176 -14.64 17.57 -26.34
N ARG A 177 -14.15 18.63 -25.67
CA ARG A 177 -13.95 19.94 -26.27
C ARG A 177 -12.95 19.86 -27.43
N ARG A 178 -11.86 19.13 -27.23
CA ARG A 178 -10.84 18.89 -28.26
C ARG A 178 -11.40 18.09 -29.43
N ALA A 179 -12.25 17.09 -29.19
CA ALA A 179 -12.91 16.31 -30.22
C ALA A 179 -13.89 17.16 -31.05
N ARG A 180 -14.65 18.07 -30.40
CA ARG A 180 -15.54 19.02 -31.10
C ARG A 180 -14.78 20.02 -31.99
N MET A 181 -13.55 20.38 -31.62
CA MET A 181 -12.73 21.34 -32.37
C MET A 181 -11.85 20.70 -33.45
N GLN A 182 -11.72 19.38 -33.49
CA GLN A 182 -10.98 18.70 -34.56
C GLN A 182 -11.86 18.60 -35.82
N PRO A 183 -11.44 19.18 -36.97
CA PRO A 183 -12.12 18.92 -38.23
C PRO A 183 -12.01 17.42 -38.56
N ALA A 184 -13.05 16.87 -39.20
CA ALA A 184 -13.06 15.47 -39.64
C ALA A 184 -11.73 15.14 -40.36
N PRO A 185 -11.11 13.98 -40.08
CA PRO A 185 -9.86 13.62 -40.72
C PRO A 185 -10.06 13.71 -42.24
N ALA A 186 -9.27 14.57 -42.89
CA ALA A 186 -9.24 14.62 -44.34
C ALA A 186 -9.00 13.19 -44.84
N THR A 187 -9.88 12.69 -45.70
CA THR A 187 -9.76 11.38 -46.33
C THR A 187 -8.36 11.26 -46.91
N VAL A 188 -7.50 10.51 -46.23
CA VAL A 188 -6.14 10.24 -46.70
C VAL A 188 -6.31 9.41 -47.97
N PRO A 189 -5.88 9.91 -49.16
CA PRO A 189 -5.97 9.10 -50.36
C PRO A 189 -5.16 7.81 -50.16
N PRO A 190 -5.62 6.68 -50.70
CA PRO A 190 -4.96 5.39 -50.48
C PRO A 190 -3.48 5.49 -50.86
N ARG A 191 -2.59 5.13 -49.93
CA ARG A 191 -1.15 5.09 -50.19
C ARG A 191 -0.89 4.09 -51.31
N THR A 192 -0.31 4.56 -52.41
CA THR A 192 0.30 3.71 -53.43
C THR A 192 1.36 2.84 -52.75
N PRO A 193 1.43 1.52 -53.00
CA PRO A 193 2.46 0.68 -52.39
C PRO A 193 3.82 1.10 -52.94
N LEU A 194 4.59 1.84 -52.14
CA LEU A 194 6.02 2.03 -52.36
C LEU A 194 6.72 0.73 -51.96
N SER A 195 7.42 0.12 -52.91
CA SER A 195 8.33 -1.00 -52.68
C SER A 195 9.22 -0.69 -51.48
N GLN A 196 9.18 -1.55 -50.46
CA GLN A 196 9.99 -1.39 -49.25
C GLN A 196 11.48 -1.43 -49.64
N PRO A 197 12.30 -0.42 -49.30
CA PRO A 197 13.74 -0.59 -49.36
C PRO A 197 14.16 -1.53 -48.22
N VAL A 198 14.94 -2.55 -48.57
CA VAL A 198 15.55 -3.49 -47.62
C VAL A 198 16.35 -2.69 -46.58
N ARG A 199 15.95 -2.77 -45.31
CA ARG A 199 16.68 -2.15 -44.20
C ARG A 199 18.00 -2.92 -44.01
N PRO A 200 19.18 -2.27 -44.04
CA PRO A 200 20.41 -2.92 -43.63
C PRO A 200 20.33 -3.31 -42.15
N PRO A 201 20.97 -4.41 -41.73
CA PRO A 201 20.98 -4.83 -40.34
C PRO A 201 21.61 -3.74 -39.45
N PRO A 202 21.11 -3.55 -38.21
CA PRO A 202 21.65 -2.54 -37.30
C PRO A 202 23.13 -2.82 -36.96
N PRO A 203 23.97 -1.78 -36.83
CA PRO A 203 25.33 -1.94 -36.35
C PRO A 203 25.32 -2.53 -34.93
N GLN A 204 26.13 -3.55 -34.69
CA GLN A 204 26.31 -4.11 -33.34
C GLN A 204 27.07 -3.08 -32.49
N VAL A 205 26.38 -2.47 -31.53
CA VAL A 205 27.00 -1.62 -30.52
C VAL A 205 27.61 -2.55 -29.45
N PRO A 206 28.91 -2.45 -29.14
CA PRO A 206 29.50 -3.22 -28.05
C PRO A 206 28.83 -2.85 -26.72
N PRO A 207 28.70 -3.80 -25.78
CA PRO A 207 28.06 -3.53 -24.51
C PRO A 207 28.80 -2.41 -23.76
N PRO A 208 28.07 -1.49 -23.09
CA PRO A 208 28.71 -0.47 -22.28
C PRO A 208 29.53 -1.12 -21.15
N PRO A 209 30.65 -0.51 -20.72
CA PRO A 209 31.39 -1.00 -19.57
C PRO A 209 30.51 -0.99 -18.31
N PRO A 210 30.73 -1.90 -17.35
CA PRO A 210 29.98 -1.92 -16.11
C PRO A 210 30.15 -0.59 -15.37
N PRO A 211 29.09 -0.05 -14.75
CA PRO A 211 29.19 1.16 -13.96
C PRO A 211 30.16 0.94 -12.78
N PRO A 212 30.90 1.98 -12.35
CA PRO A 212 31.68 1.90 -11.13
C PRO A 212 30.78 1.53 -9.95
N LEU A 213 31.27 0.65 -9.07
CA LEU A 213 30.62 0.36 -7.79
C LEU A 213 30.78 1.57 -6.86
N GLU A 214 29.97 2.59 -7.08
CA GLU A 214 29.74 3.62 -6.09
C GLU A 214 28.68 3.09 -5.11
N ARG A 215 29.15 2.60 -3.95
CA ARG A 215 28.29 2.54 -2.77
C ARG A 215 28.04 3.98 -2.33
N VAL A 216 27.09 4.65 -2.99
CA VAL A 216 26.38 5.72 -2.33
C VAL A 216 25.39 5.01 -1.42
N SER A 217 25.80 4.81 -0.16
CA SER A 217 24.81 4.72 0.90
C SER A 217 23.89 5.92 0.71
N PRO A 218 22.58 5.75 0.50
CA PRO A 218 21.67 6.88 0.46
C PRO A 218 21.84 7.61 1.79
N SER A 219 22.58 8.71 1.71
CA SER A 219 22.86 9.57 2.84
C SER A 219 21.74 10.57 2.84
N CYS A 220 20.94 10.54 3.90
CA CYS A 220 20.47 11.78 4.46
C CYS A 220 21.71 12.54 4.95
#